data_AF-A0A815MEN9-F1
#
_entry.id   AF-A0A815MEN9-F1
#
_cell.length_a   1.000
_cell.length_b   1.000
_cell.length_c   1.000
_cell.angle_alpha   90.00
_cell.angle_beta   90.00
_cell.angle_gamma   90.00
#
_symmetry.space_group_name_H-M   'P 1'
#
loop_
_entity.id
_entity.type
_entity.pdbx_description
1 polymer ?
#
loop_
_entity_poly.entity_id
_entity_poly.type
_entity_poly.pdbx_seq_one_letter_code
_entity_poly.pdbx_strand_id
1 'polypeptide(L)'
;MAMAYNKTLCFTCDKEKITYSCEGCSKRFCLIHLTEHQQILNEELNHIINDYDQFKQRINEEKQNKQNFSLIKQIDQWEKHSIEKIQQKAQDCREIVIRYSHTFFNDIEKTFNDLSEQIKQIHKENEFNEINLNYLRSQLIEITKELTNPSNISIQQDSQSFINEISISSTKRPFVQTLQSSQEQYQSVKKAFLDGWPAELRSVVRVQAINQICNQLTKSKYQEFIGSNTNFPSQECIGWHGTSARCYQGDCMSRLCNVCQIVKNGFQKECARTNTTSYHCWDAATYFAKQSFVCHTYNGRSQLDKDPTTRCTIMAKINYGYTVDQTVITAMQNGGKWQKREHAGLDTVKLSRDYYVAPVDYILVYNNFAVVPMYIVVYSFGSEHLKIRSRLGKYCSFHNDYHTCEGCCDGHFTQPCLGDA
;
A
#
# COMPACT_ATOMS: atom_id res chain seq x y z
N MET A 1 -65.45 -15.72 -23.71
CA MET A 1 -64.57 -15.00 -22.77
C MET A 1 -63.36 -14.50 -23.54
N ALA A 2 -63.24 -13.19 -23.75
CA ALA A 2 -62.11 -12.61 -24.47
C ALA A 2 -60.89 -12.53 -23.55
N MET A 3 -59.77 -13.15 -23.94
CA MET A 3 -58.49 -12.98 -23.22
C MET A 3 -57.96 -11.58 -23.50
N ALA A 4 -58.06 -10.70 -22.50
CA ALA A 4 -57.42 -9.39 -22.55
C ALA A 4 -55.90 -9.58 -22.46
N TYR A 5 -55.21 -9.61 -23.60
CA TYR A 5 -53.75 -9.53 -23.63
C TYR A 5 -53.35 -8.13 -23.20
N ASN A 6 -52.80 -7.99 -21.99
CA ASN A 6 -52.26 -6.73 -21.48
C ASN A 6 -51.10 -6.27 -22.38
N LYS A 7 -51.41 -5.43 -23.36
CA LYS A 7 -50.43 -4.76 -24.20
C LYS A 7 -49.76 -3.67 -23.37
N THR A 8 -48.45 -3.57 -23.49
CA THR A 8 -47.60 -2.60 -22.80
C THR A 8 -46.57 -2.06 -23.80
N LEU A 9 -45.97 -0.91 -23.50
CA LEU A 9 -44.99 -0.28 -24.37
C LEU A 9 -43.67 -1.05 -24.38
N CYS A 10 -43.12 -1.29 -25.57
CA CYS A 10 -41.78 -1.83 -25.74
C CYS A 10 -40.73 -0.73 -25.58
N PHE A 11 -39.73 -0.94 -24.71
CA PHE A 11 -38.66 0.02 -24.42
C PHE A 11 -37.89 0.52 -25.65
N THR A 12 -37.67 -0.33 -26.66
CA THR A 12 -36.88 0.03 -27.84
C THR A 12 -37.67 0.75 -28.93
N CYS A 13 -38.94 0.41 -29.15
CA CYS A 13 -39.71 0.91 -30.30
C CYS A 13 -40.96 1.72 -29.94
N ASP A 14 -41.26 1.87 -28.65
CA ASP A 14 -42.38 2.63 -28.10
C ASP A 14 -43.76 2.26 -28.68
N LYS A 15 -43.92 1.03 -29.16
CA LYS A 15 -45.20 0.50 -29.65
C LYS A 15 -45.87 -0.38 -28.59
N GLU A 16 -47.17 -0.21 -28.42
CA GLU A 16 -47.99 -1.10 -27.58
C GLU A 16 -48.07 -2.50 -28.18
N LYS A 17 -47.44 -3.46 -27.50
CA LYS A 17 -47.37 -4.87 -27.92
C LYS A 17 -47.45 -5.79 -26.71
N ILE A 18 -47.51 -7.09 -26.96
CA ILE A 18 -47.19 -8.07 -25.91
C ILE A 18 -45.69 -7.91 -25.61
N THR A 19 -45.36 -7.63 -24.34
CA THR A 19 -43.98 -7.43 -23.90
C THR A 19 -43.58 -8.37 -22.77
N TYR A 20 -42.30 -8.69 -22.75
CA TYR A 20 -41.64 -9.55 -21.79
C TYR A 20 -40.66 -8.70 -20.97
N SER A 21 -40.54 -8.99 -19.68
CA SER A 21 -39.63 -8.28 -18.79
C SER A 21 -38.25 -8.92 -18.82
N CYS A 22 -37.21 -8.11 -18.98
CA CYS A 22 -35.83 -8.51 -18.68
C CYS A 22 -35.52 -8.14 -17.24
N GLU A 23 -35.27 -9.13 -16.38
CA GLU A 23 -34.94 -8.89 -14.96
C GLU A 23 -33.62 -8.13 -14.80
N GLY A 24 -32.64 -8.41 -15.66
CA GLY A 24 -31.30 -7.81 -15.57
C GLY A 24 -31.28 -6.30 -15.75
N CYS A 25 -32.05 -5.75 -16.69
CA CYS A 25 -32.15 -4.30 -16.90
C CYS A 25 -33.49 -3.68 -16.48
N SER A 26 -34.40 -4.51 -15.94
CA SER A 26 -35.75 -4.11 -15.51
C SER A 26 -36.60 -3.43 -16.59
N LYS A 27 -36.28 -3.65 -17.88
CA LYS A 27 -36.99 -3.08 -19.03
C LYS A 27 -37.91 -4.13 -19.67
N ARG A 28 -38.96 -3.66 -20.36
CA ARG A 28 -39.90 -4.52 -21.10
C ARG A 28 -39.70 -4.40 -22.60
N PHE A 29 -39.64 -5.52 -23.29
CA PHE A 29 -39.38 -5.59 -24.73
C PHE A 29 -40.46 -6.41 -25.42
N CYS A 30 -40.86 -6.06 -26.65
CA CYS A 30 -41.55 -7.01 -27.51
C CYS A 30 -40.58 -8.15 -27.90
N LEU A 31 -41.10 -9.30 -28.33
CA LEU A 31 -40.29 -10.50 -28.59
C LEU A 31 -39.05 -10.23 -29.47
N ILE A 32 -39.21 -9.49 -30.57
CA ILE A 32 -38.12 -9.14 -31.49
C ILE A 32 -36.98 -8.40 -30.77
N HIS A 33 -37.29 -7.28 -30.11
CA HIS A 33 -36.28 -6.48 -29.40
C HIS A 33 -35.72 -7.20 -28.16
N LEU A 34 -36.44 -8.17 -27.57
CA LEU A 34 -35.87 -9.01 -26.51
C LEU A 34 -34.78 -9.93 -27.09
N THR A 35 -35.03 -10.55 -28.25
CA THR A 35 -34.04 -11.40 -28.93
C THR A 35 -32.83 -10.59 -29.37
N GLU A 36 -33.01 -9.40 -29.93
CA GLU A 36 -31.91 -8.49 -30.25
C GLU A 36 -31.11 -8.09 -29.01
N HIS A 37 -31.79 -7.75 -27.91
CA HIS A 37 -31.12 -7.45 -26.63
C HIS A 37 -30.28 -8.65 -26.14
N GLN A 38 -30.80 -9.87 -26.23
CA GLN A 38 -30.07 -11.08 -25.89
C GLN A 38 -28.87 -11.34 -26.81
N GLN A 39 -28.99 -11.01 -28.10
CA GLN A 39 -27.89 -11.14 -29.05
C GLN A 39 -26.74 -10.19 -28.69
N ILE A 40 -27.05 -8.93 -28.35
CA ILE A 40 -26.05 -7.96 -27.88
C ILE A 40 -25.33 -8.49 -26.63
N LEU A 41 -26.07 -9.03 -25.65
CA LEU A 41 -25.48 -9.63 -24.44
C LEU A 41 -24.56 -10.83 -24.77
N ASN A 42 -24.92 -11.64 -25.77
CA ASN A 42 -24.07 -12.74 -26.23
C ASN A 42 -22.79 -12.23 -26.91
N GLU A 43 -22.88 -11.15 -27.69
CA GLU A 43 -21.71 -10.50 -28.29
C GLU A 43 -20.78 -9.94 -27.21
N GLU A 44 -21.32 -9.26 -26.20
CA GLU A 44 -20.55 -8.79 -25.03
C GLU A 44 -19.88 -9.96 -24.28
N LEU A 45 -20.58 -11.08 -24.08
CA LEU A 45 -20.00 -12.27 -23.46
C LEU A 45 -18.85 -12.85 -24.30
N ASN A 46 -18.99 -12.90 -25.61
CA ASN A 46 -17.92 -13.36 -26.51
C ASN A 46 -16.67 -12.45 -26.42
N HIS A 47 -16.85 -11.13 -26.27
CA HIS A 47 -15.74 -10.22 -26.01
C HIS A 47 -15.04 -10.55 -24.68
N ILE A 48 -15.80 -10.77 -23.60
CA ILE A 48 -15.24 -11.17 -22.30
C ILE A 48 -14.47 -12.50 -22.40
N ILE A 49 -14.97 -13.48 -23.16
CA ILE A 49 -14.30 -14.76 -23.38
C ILE A 49 -12.97 -14.56 -24.12
N ASN A 50 -12.97 -13.75 -25.18
CA ASN A 50 -11.74 -13.45 -25.94
C ASN A 50 -10.70 -12.74 -25.06
N ASP A 51 -11.12 -11.75 -24.26
CA ASP A 51 -10.24 -11.06 -23.32
C ASP A 51 -9.66 -12.02 -22.26
N TYR A 52 -10.48 -12.96 -21.77
CA TYR A 52 -10.05 -14.00 -20.86
C TYR A 52 -8.98 -14.93 -21.49
N ASP A 53 -9.19 -15.36 -22.73
CA ASP A 53 -8.26 -16.24 -23.44
C ASP A 53 -6.93 -15.52 -23.73
N GLN A 54 -6.98 -14.26 -24.16
CA GLN A 54 -5.78 -13.43 -24.32
C GLN A 54 -5.03 -13.25 -23.00
N PHE A 55 -5.76 -12.98 -21.90
CA PHE A 55 -5.15 -12.84 -20.58
C PHE A 55 -4.49 -14.13 -20.11
N LYS A 56 -5.15 -15.27 -20.33
CA LYS A 56 -4.62 -16.60 -20.04
C LYS A 56 -3.35 -16.90 -20.85
N GLN A 57 -3.34 -16.54 -22.13
CA GLN A 57 -2.17 -16.66 -22.99
C GLN A 57 -1.00 -15.82 -22.45
N ARG A 58 -1.21 -14.54 -22.14
CA ARG A 58 -0.17 -13.67 -21.55
C ARG A 58 0.41 -14.23 -20.25
N ILE A 59 -0.43 -14.76 -19.36
CA ILE A 59 0.06 -15.42 -18.13
C ILE A 59 0.98 -16.60 -18.44
N ASN A 60 0.66 -17.39 -19.46
CA ASN A 60 1.47 -18.54 -19.84
C ASN A 60 2.80 -18.10 -20.48
N GLU A 61 2.78 -17.07 -21.32
CA GLU A 61 3.99 -16.48 -21.91
C GLU A 61 4.92 -15.92 -20.83
N GLU A 62 4.39 -15.17 -19.86
CA GLU A 62 5.16 -14.65 -18.71
C GLU A 62 5.74 -15.77 -17.83
N LYS A 63 5.02 -16.88 -17.66
CA LYS A 63 5.54 -18.05 -16.93
C LYS A 63 6.70 -18.73 -17.66
N GLN A 64 6.67 -18.75 -18.98
CA GLN A 64 7.70 -19.40 -19.80
C GLN A 64 8.92 -18.50 -19.97
N ASN A 65 8.73 -17.19 -20.15
CA ASN A 65 9.82 -16.24 -20.34
C ASN A 65 10.26 -15.59 -19.02
N LYS A 66 11.04 -16.33 -18.24
CA LYS A 66 11.57 -15.86 -16.95
C LYS A 66 12.43 -14.59 -17.05
N GLN A 67 12.99 -14.28 -18.21
CA GLN A 67 13.80 -13.07 -18.40
C GLN A 67 12.96 -11.80 -18.57
N ASN A 68 11.65 -11.92 -18.81
CA ASN A 68 10.77 -10.76 -18.88
C ASN A 68 10.38 -10.21 -17.51
N PHE A 69 10.58 -10.96 -16.41
CA PHE A 69 10.26 -10.48 -15.07
C PHE A 69 11.03 -9.20 -14.75
N SER A 70 10.31 -8.16 -14.32
CA SER A 70 10.89 -6.84 -14.04
C SER A 70 12.00 -6.88 -12.99
N LEU A 71 11.94 -7.82 -12.04
CA LEU A 71 12.99 -8.02 -11.03
C LEU A 71 14.29 -8.57 -11.63
N ILE A 72 14.20 -9.43 -12.65
CA ILE A 72 15.40 -9.92 -13.36
C ILE A 72 16.06 -8.76 -14.10
N LYS A 73 15.28 -7.93 -14.79
CA LYS A 73 15.81 -6.73 -15.46
C LYS A 73 16.53 -5.77 -14.49
N GLN A 74 16.06 -5.65 -13.24
CA GLN A 74 16.73 -4.85 -12.22
C GLN A 74 18.08 -5.46 -11.80
N ILE A 75 18.15 -6.79 -11.70
CA ILE A 75 19.41 -7.50 -11.44
C ILE A 75 20.38 -7.27 -12.60
N ASP A 76 19.93 -7.44 -13.85
CA ASP A 76 20.76 -7.24 -15.05
C ASP A 76 21.28 -5.79 -15.13
N GLN A 77 20.45 -4.80 -14.78
CA GLN A 77 20.85 -3.40 -14.71
C GLN A 77 21.89 -3.14 -13.62
N TRP A 78 21.68 -3.70 -12.42
CA TRP A 78 22.64 -3.60 -11.33
C TRP A 78 23.99 -4.23 -11.70
N GLU A 79 23.97 -5.40 -12.35
CA GLU A 79 25.17 -6.09 -12.83
C GLU A 79 25.93 -5.24 -13.84
N LYS A 80 25.24 -4.77 -14.89
CA LYS A 80 25.83 -3.93 -15.94
C LYS A 80 26.48 -2.68 -15.34
N HIS A 81 25.76 -1.96 -14.48
CA HIS A 81 26.27 -0.73 -13.88
C HIS A 81 27.49 -1.00 -12.97
N SER A 82 27.47 -2.13 -12.24
CA SER A 82 28.58 -2.52 -11.38
C SER A 82 29.85 -2.83 -12.18
N ILE A 83 29.71 -3.53 -13.33
CA ILE A 83 30.83 -3.81 -14.24
C ILE A 83 31.40 -2.51 -14.81
N GLU A 84 30.55 -1.61 -15.30
CA GLU A 84 30.97 -0.31 -15.85
C GLU A 84 31.75 0.50 -14.81
N LYS A 85 31.28 0.53 -13.56
CA LYS A 85 31.94 1.23 -12.46
C LYS A 85 33.33 0.65 -12.14
N ILE A 86 33.47 -0.68 -12.15
CA ILE A 86 34.77 -1.36 -11.96
C ILE A 86 35.72 -1.03 -13.11
N GLN A 87 35.24 -1.11 -14.35
CA GLN A 87 36.04 -0.83 -15.54
C GLN A 87 36.55 0.61 -15.57
N GLN A 88 35.67 1.58 -15.26
CA GLN A 88 36.05 2.99 -15.19
C GLN A 88 37.13 3.20 -14.13
N LYS A 89 36.94 2.68 -12.91
CA LYS A 89 37.93 2.87 -11.83
C LYS A 89 39.27 2.21 -12.16
N ALA A 90 39.26 1.04 -12.79
CA ALA A 90 40.48 0.39 -13.25
C ALA A 90 41.21 1.23 -14.31
N GLN A 91 40.47 1.85 -15.23
CA GLN A 91 41.03 2.73 -16.24
C GLN A 91 41.66 3.98 -15.62
N ASP A 92 40.96 4.64 -14.68
CA ASP A 92 41.49 5.81 -13.97
C ASP A 92 42.80 5.46 -13.24
N CYS A 93 42.85 4.30 -12.58
CA CYS A 93 44.07 3.84 -11.89
C CYS A 93 45.22 3.58 -12.87
N ARG A 94 44.95 2.97 -14.04
CA ARG A 94 45.98 2.77 -15.09
C ARG A 94 46.54 4.10 -15.58
N GLU A 95 45.68 5.08 -15.82
CA GLU A 95 46.12 6.42 -16.26
C GLU A 95 46.98 7.14 -15.22
N ILE A 96 46.64 6.98 -13.93
CA ILE A 96 47.46 7.50 -12.83
C ILE A 96 48.84 6.84 -12.81
N VAL A 97 48.90 5.50 -12.93
CA VAL A 97 50.18 4.77 -12.97
C VAL A 97 51.02 5.24 -14.16
N ILE A 98 50.44 5.30 -15.36
CA ILE A 98 51.13 5.78 -16.57
C ILE A 98 51.72 7.19 -16.35
N ARG A 99 50.95 8.11 -15.77
CA ARG A 99 51.40 9.48 -15.50
C ARG A 99 52.58 9.54 -14.52
N TYR A 100 52.50 8.77 -13.43
CA TYR A 100 53.62 8.68 -12.48
C TYR A 100 54.84 8.00 -13.10
N SER A 101 54.64 6.97 -13.93
CA SER A 101 55.72 6.32 -14.67
C SER A 101 56.42 7.31 -15.60
N HIS A 102 55.69 8.17 -16.32
CA HIS A 102 56.30 9.22 -17.15
C HIS A 102 57.17 10.17 -16.32
N THR A 103 56.68 10.60 -15.16
CA THR A 103 57.45 11.49 -14.28
C THR A 103 58.72 10.80 -13.78
N PHE A 104 58.60 9.56 -13.33
CA PHE A 104 59.71 8.72 -12.92
C PHE A 104 60.77 8.55 -14.02
N PHE A 105 60.35 8.20 -15.25
CA PHE A 105 61.28 8.03 -16.36
C PHE A 105 61.99 9.34 -16.74
N ASN A 106 61.32 10.49 -16.64
CA ASN A 106 61.96 11.80 -16.86
C ASN A 106 63.06 12.09 -15.82
N ASP A 107 62.86 11.68 -14.56
CA ASP A 107 63.86 11.88 -13.51
C ASP A 107 65.05 10.91 -13.64
N ILE A 108 64.78 9.67 -14.05
CA ILE A 108 65.83 8.71 -14.44
C ILE A 108 66.63 9.24 -15.63
N GLU A 109 65.98 9.79 -16.64
CA GLU A 109 66.65 10.34 -17.83
C GLU A 109 67.59 11.49 -17.46
N LYS A 110 67.19 12.40 -16.57
CA LYS A 110 68.07 13.46 -16.06
C LYS A 110 69.30 12.88 -15.34
N THR A 111 69.07 11.94 -14.42
CA THR A 111 70.15 11.30 -13.66
C THR A 111 71.14 10.58 -14.59
N PHE A 112 70.62 9.91 -15.62
CA PHE A 112 71.41 9.25 -16.64
C PHE A 112 72.23 10.24 -17.48
N ASN A 113 71.64 11.37 -17.87
CA ASN A 113 72.33 12.42 -18.60
C ASN A 113 73.46 13.05 -17.78
N ASP A 114 73.23 13.33 -16.49
CA ASP A 114 74.26 13.84 -15.58
C ASP A 114 75.43 12.86 -15.45
N LEU A 115 75.12 11.56 -15.31
CA LEU A 115 76.13 10.50 -15.28
C LEU A 115 76.91 10.43 -16.61
N SER A 116 76.22 10.59 -17.74
CA SER A 116 76.85 10.63 -19.07
C SER A 116 77.83 11.79 -19.21
N GLU A 117 77.48 12.97 -18.72
CA GLU A 117 78.38 14.14 -18.71
C GLU A 117 79.60 13.92 -17.83
N GLN A 118 79.42 13.36 -16.62
CA GLN A 118 80.53 13.00 -15.75
C GLN A 118 81.50 12.01 -16.41
N ILE A 119 80.98 10.98 -17.06
CA ILE A 119 81.80 9.99 -17.80
C ILE A 119 82.60 10.69 -18.91
N LYS A 120 81.95 11.57 -19.70
CA LYS A 120 82.62 12.32 -20.77
C LYS A 120 83.72 13.25 -20.24
N GLN A 121 83.48 13.91 -19.10
CA GLN A 121 84.43 14.83 -18.50
C GLN A 121 85.67 14.08 -17.99
N ILE A 122 85.47 13.01 -17.21
CA ILE A 122 86.55 12.15 -16.70
C ILE A 122 87.40 11.60 -17.86
N HIS A 123 86.73 11.14 -18.93
CA HIS A 123 87.42 10.65 -20.12
C HIS A 123 88.23 11.75 -20.83
N LYS A 124 87.69 12.97 -20.93
CA LYS A 124 88.35 14.11 -21.59
C LYS A 124 89.57 14.61 -20.80
N GLU A 125 89.47 14.65 -19.48
CA GLU A 125 90.56 15.05 -18.58
C GLU A 125 91.63 13.94 -18.47
N ASN A 126 91.28 12.70 -18.81
CA ASN A 126 92.13 11.51 -18.71
C ASN A 126 92.69 11.28 -17.29
N GLU A 127 91.96 11.77 -16.29
CA GLU A 127 92.26 11.64 -14.86
C GLU A 127 91.20 10.74 -14.23
N PHE A 128 91.47 9.43 -14.19
CA PHE A 128 90.60 8.46 -13.53
C PHE A 128 91.41 7.43 -12.75
N ASN A 129 90.80 6.91 -11.69
CA ASN A 129 91.30 5.79 -10.91
C ASN A 129 90.18 4.79 -10.61
N GLU A 130 90.50 3.73 -9.89
CA GLU A 130 89.58 2.67 -9.51
C GLU A 130 88.39 3.19 -8.69
N ILE A 131 88.57 4.26 -7.91
CA ILE A 131 87.50 4.89 -7.13
C ILE A 131 86.47 5.51 -8.07
N ASN A 132 86.92 6.26 -9.09
CA ASN A 132 86.02 6.85 -10.09
C ASN A 132 85.23 5.76 -10.84
N LEU A 133 85.92 4.72 -11.30
CA LEU A 133 85.29 3.63 -12.06
C LEU A 133 84.28 2.83 -11.22
N ASN A 134 84.60 2.58 -9.94
CA ASN A 134 83.68 1.90 -9.03
C ASN A 134 82.46 2.76 -8.71
N TYR A 135 82.63 4.07 -8.51
CA TYR A 135 81.50 4.99 -8.31
C TYR A 135 80.53 4.97 -9.51
N LEU A 136 81.04 5.11 -10.74
CA LEU A 136 80.21 5.08 -11.95
C LEU A 136 79.46 3.75 -12.12
N ARG A 137 80.12 2.62 -11.84
CA ARG A 137 79.47 1.29 -11.85
C ARG A 137 78.36 1.20 -10.82
N SER A 138 78.59 1.69 -9.60
CA SER A 138 77.57 1.72 -8.55
C SER A 138 76.36 2.57 -8.96
N GLN A 139 76.58 3.74 -9.56
CA GLN A 139 75.48 4.59 -10.06
C GLN A 139 74.65 3.88 -11.16
N LEU A 140 75.31 3.21 -12.11
CA LEU A 140 74.61 2.43 -13.15
C LEU A 140 73.77 1.28 -12.56
N ILE A 141 74.30 0.60 -11.52
CA ILE A 141 73.57 -0.46 -10.82
C ILE A 141 72.32 0.10 -10.12
N GLU A 142 72.43 1.24 -9.44
CA GLU A 142 71.29 1.87 -8.76
C GLU A 142 70.21 2.31 -9.75
N ILE A 143 70.58 2.99 -10.86
CA ILE A 143 69.62 3.36 -11.92
C ILE A 143 68.90 2.12 -12.48
N THR A 144 69.63 1.02 -12.67
CA THR A 144 69.06 -0.25 -13.17
C THR A 144 68.06 -0.85 -12.18
N LYS A 145 68.36 -0.80 -10.87
CA LYS A 145 67.44 -1.26 -9.83
C LYS A 145 66.17 -0.42 -9.81
N GLU A 146 66.29 0.91 -9.85
CA GLU A 146 65.13 1.80 -9.85
C GLU A 146 64.23 1.58 -11.07
N LEU A 147 64.80 1.37 -12.26
CA LEU A 147 64.05 1.08 -13.48
C LEU A 147 63.20 -0.19 -13.39
N THR A 148 63.65 -1.19 -12.63
CA THR A 148 62.95 -2.48 -12.51
C THR A 148 61.95 -2.52 -11.36
N ASN A 149 62.10 -1.64 -10.37
CA ASN A 149 61.20 -1.56 -9.23
C ASN A 149 61.11 -0.12 -8.69
N PRO A 150 60.30 0.75 -9.33
CA PRO A 150 60.17 2.14 -8.89
C PRO A 150 59.50 2.20 -7.51
N SER A 151 60.16 2.84 -6.55
CA SER A 151 59.70 2.95 -5.15
C SER A 151 58.59 3.98 -4.92
N ASN A 152 58.25 4.78 -5.94
CA ASN A 152 57.36 5.92 -5.84
C ASN A 152 55.88 5.61 -6.13
N ILE A 153 55.53 4.38 -6.50
CA ILE A 153 54.14 3.97 -6.75
C ILE A 153 53.84 2.68 -5.99
N SER A 154 52.73 2.66 -5.25
CA SER A 154 52.18 1.44 -4.67
C SER A 154 50.68 1.37 -4.93
N ILE A 155 50.18 0.15 -5.17
CA ILE A 155 48.74 -0.09 -5.29
C ILE A 155 48.24 -0.52 -3.91
N GLN A 156 47.24 0.18 -3.39
CA GLN A 156 46.59 -0.15 -2.13
C GLN A 156 45.11 -0.44 -2.38
N GLN A 157 44.55 -1.36 -1.62
CA GLN A 157 43.12 -1.69 -1.67
C GLN A 157 42.42 -1.11 -0.45
N ASP A 158 41.31 -0.41 -0.68
CA ASP A 158 40.43 0.04 0.38
C ASP A 158 39.58 -1.13 0.91
N SER A 159 39.28 -1.10 2.21
CA SER A 159 38.46 -2.11 2.88
C SER A 159 36.96 -1.84 2.78
N GLN A 160 36.55 -0.66 2.28
CA GLN A 160 35.14 -0.32 2.09
C GLN A 160 34.56 -0.89 0.78
N SER A 161 33.28 -1.24 0.80
CA SER A 161 32.59 -1.83 -0.36
C SER A 161 32.44 -0.82 -1.50
N PHE A 162 33.15 -1.04 -2.59
CA PHE A 162 33.06 -0.20 -3.79
C PHE A 162 31.75 -0.40 -4.57
N ILE A 163 31.21 -1.61 -4.55
CA ILE A 163 29.94 -1.99 -5.18
C ILE A 163 28.93 -2.30 -4.08
N ASN A 164 27.73 -1.72 -4.18
CA ASN A 164 26.64 -1.98 -3.25
C ASN A 164 26.06 -3.36 -3.56
N GLU A 165 25.96 -4.22 -2.54
CA GLU A 165 25.34 -5.54 -2.68
C GLU A 165 23.83 -5.43 -2.95
N ILE A 166 23.32 -6.23 -3.89
CA ILE A 166 21.88 -6.41 -4.09
C ILE A 166 21.41 -7.63 -3.31
N SER A 167 20.30 -7.50 -2.57
CA SER A 167 19.72 -8.61 -1.81
C SER A 167 18.26 -8.83 -2.21
N ILE A 168 17.85 -10.10 -2.24
CA ILE A 168 16.46 -10.49 -2.53
C ILE A 168 15.78 -10.83 -1.22
N SER A 169 14.89 -9.96 -0.74
CA SER A 169 14.04 -10.26 0.40
C SER A 169 12.71 -10.84 -0.08
N SER A 170 12.46 -12.12 0.19
CA SER A 170 11.12 -12.70 0.06
C SER A 170 10.33 -12.36 1.31
N THR A 171 9.44 -11.36 1.24
CA THR A 171 8.49 -11.13 2.34
C THR A 171 7.50 -12.28 2.36
N LYS A 172 7.40 -12.98 3.50
CA LYS A 172 6.33 -13.96 3.73
C LYS A 172 5.00 -13.33 3.32
N ARG A 173 4.18 -14.07 2.57
CA ARG A 173 2.86 -13.61 2.19
C ARG A 173 2.09 -13.19 3.45
N PRO A 174 1.30 -12.10 3.39
CA PRO A 174 0.44 -11.73 4.48
C PRO A 174 -0.42 -12.92 4.90
N PHE A 175 -0.45 -13.21 6.19
CA PHE A 175 -1.24 -14.29 6.76
C PHE A 175 -1.90 -13.79 8.05
N VAL A 176 -2.83 -14.59 8.56
CA VAL A 176 -3.50 -14.29 9.81
C VAL A 176 -3.23 -15.41 10.80
N GLN A 177 -2.92 -15.07 12.04
CA GLN A 177 -2.67 -16.01 13.13
C GLN A 177 -3.74 -15.86 14.20
N THR A 178 -4.52 -16.91 14.46
CA THR A 178 -5.49 -16.91 15.56
C THR A 178 -4.76 -16.91 16.91
N LEU A 179 -5.09 -15.92 17.75
CA LEU A 179 -4.56 -15.82 19.10
C LEU A 179 -5.29 -16.79 20.04
N GLN A 180 -4.53 -17.39 20.95
CA GLN A 180 -5.08 -18.23 22.01
C GLN A 180 -5.69 -17.34 23.10
N SER A 181 -6.81 -17.76 23.67
CA SER A 181 -7.51 -16.98 24.69
C SER A 181 -6.70 -16.76 25.98
N SER A 182 -5.68 -17.58 26.23
CA SER A 182 -4.75 -17.42 27.36
C SER A 182 -3.70 -16.32 27.14
N GLN A 183 -3.51 -15.84 25.91
CA GLN A 183 -2.50 -14.82 25.61
C GLN A 183 -2.95 -13.45 26.12
N GLU A 184 -2.03 -12.69 26.72
CA GLU A 184 -2.28 -11.32 27.18
C GLU A 184 -2.78 -10.41 26.04
N GLN A 185 -2.20 -10.56 24.85
CA GLN A 185 -2.58 -9.84 23.65
C GLN A 185 -4.06 -10.10 23.27
N TYR A 186 -4.54 -11.35 23.39
CA TYR A 186 -5.95 -11.67 23.16
C TYR A 186 -6.84 -10.92 24.16
N GLN A 187 -6.48 -10.94 25.45
CA GLN A 187 -7.26 -10.28 26.49
C GLN A 187 -7.29 -8.76 26.33
N SER A 188 -6.17 -8.15 25.97
CA SER A 188 -6.06 -6.72 25.69
C SER A 188 -6.95 -6.29 24.51
N VAL A 189 -6.89 -7.01 23.38
CA VAL A 189 -7.72 -6.72 22.21
C VAL A 189 -9.20 -6.97 22.50
N LYS A 190 -9.53 -8.06 23.21
CA LYS A 190 -10.90 -8.36 23.64
C LYS A 190 -11.46 -7.25 24.53
N LYS A 191 -10.68 -6.79 25.51
CA LYS A 191 -11.07 -5.69 26.40
C LYS A 191 -11.29 -4.40 25.62
N ALA A 192 -10.35 -3.99 24.77
CA ALA A 192 -10.49 -2.80 23.94
C ALA A 192 -11.71 -2.87 23.02
N PHE A 193 -11.98 -4.05 22.45
CA PHE A 193 -13.19 -4.29 21.66
C PHE A 193 -14.44 -4.09 22.51
N LEU A 194 -14.58 -4.77 23.65
CA LEU A 194 -15.79 -4.71 24.49
C LEU A 194 -15.99 -3.36 25.19
N ASP A 195 -14.91 -2.66 25.57
CA ASP A 195 -14.98 -1.31 26.14
C ASP A 195 -15.58 -0.32 25.14
N GLY A 196 -15.34 -0.55 23.85
CA GLY A 196 -15.96 0.15 22.74
C GLY A 196 -17.43 -0.18 22.51
N TRP A 197 -18.10 -0.96 23.38
CA TRP A 197 -19.55 -1.19 23.35
C TRP A 197 -20.26 -0.52 24.56
N PRO A 198 -21.53 -0.09 24.39
CA PRO A 198 -22.37 0.35 25.50
C PRO A 198 -22.47 -0.75 26.58
N ALA A 199 -22.46 -0.35 27.86
CA ALA A 199 -22.34 -1.28 28.99
C ALA A 199 -23.45 -2.35 29.00
N GLU A 200 -24.67 -1.92 28.66
CA GLU A 200 -25.89 -2.74 28.55
C GLU A 200 -25.83 -3.78 27.42
N LEU A 201 -25.00 -3.57 26.40
CA LEU A 201 -24.83 -4.50 25.27
C LEU A 201 -23.60 -5.41 25.42
N ARG A 202 -22.68 -5.14 26.35
CA ARG A 202 -21.45 -5.95 26.50
C ARG A 202 -21.73 -7.41 26.81
N SER A 203 -22.79 -7.71 27.54
CA SER A 203 -23.17 -9.07 27.94
C SER A 203 -23.71 -9.92 26.78
N VAL A 204 -24.27 -9.28 25.75
CA VAL A 204 -24.86 -9.98 24.59
C VAL A 204 -23.89 -10.16 23.43
N VAL A 205 -22.70 -9.54 23.50
CA VAL A 205 -21.64 -9.66 22.49
C VAL A 205 -20.62 -10.71 22.93
N ARG A 206 -20.42 -11.73 22.10
CA ARG A 206 -19.48 -12.83 22.36
C ARG A 206 -18.34 -12.78 21.36
N VAL A 207 -17.14 -12.46 21.82
CA VAL A 207 -15.92 -12.58 21.00
C VAL A 207 -15.60 -14.07 20.81
N GLN A 208 -15.62 -14.52 19.56
CA GLN A 208 -15.37 -15.90 19.17
C GLN A 208 -13.88 -16.15 18.89
N ALA A 209 -13.24 -15.24 18.17
CA ALA A 209 -11.83 -15.34 17.82
C ALA A 209 -11.20 -13.95 17.65
N ILE A 210 -9.90 -13.88 17.88
CA ILE A 210 -9.08 -12.70 17.56
C ILE A 210 -7.92 -13.19 16.70
N ASN A 211 -7.83 -12.69 15.49
CA ASN A 211 -6.83 -13.11 14.53
C ASN A 211 -5.86 -11.96 14.27
N GLN A 212 -4.58 -12.14 14.59
CA GLN A 212 -3.52 -11.18 14.35
C GLN A 212 -3.16 -11.14 12.87
N ILE A 213 -3.09 -9.94 12.31
CA ILE A 213 -2.72 -9.72 10.91
C ILE A 213 -1.19 -9.62 10.83
N CYS A 214 -0.57 -10.59 10.15
CA CYS A 214 0.87 -10.67 9.97
C CYS A 214 1.24 -10.21 8.56
N ASN A 215 1.42 -8.90 8.38
CA ASN A 215 1.85 -8.29 7.12
C ASN A 215 3.07 -7.39 7.32
N GLN A 216 4.27 -7.95 7.09
CA GLN A 216 5.52 -7.25 7.34
C GLN A 216 5.71 -6.03 6.43
N LEU A 217 5.27 -6.11 5.16
CA LEU A 217 5.40 -5.01 4.22
C LEU A 217 4.59 -3.78 4.68
N THR A 218 3.31 -3.98 5.03
CA THR A 218 2.45 -2.89 5.53
C THR A 218 2.99 -2.34 6.84
N LYS A 219 3.50 -3.21 7.73
CA LYS A 219 4.12 -2.77 9.00
C LYS A 219 5.37 -1.93 8.74
N SER A 220 6.27 -2.34 7.84
CA SER A 220 7.47 -1.57 7.50
C SER A 220 7.13 -0.22 6.90
N LYS A 221 6.17 -0.14 5.97
CA LYS A 221 5.72 1.13 5.38
C LYS A 221 5.13 2.08 6.42
N TYR A 222 4.36 1.54 7.37
CA TYR A 222 3.84 2.31 8.49
C TYR A 222 4.98 2.84 9.40
N GLN A 223 5.99 2.02 9.70
CA GLN A 223 7.15 2.48 10.49
C GLN A 223 7.99 3.52 9.74
N GLU A 224 8.18 3.37 8.44
CA GLU A 224 8.86 4.34 7.57
C GLU A 224 8.11 5.68 7.55
N PHE A 225 6.77 5.63 7.44
CA PHE A 225 5.94 6.83 7.54
C PHE A 225 6.11 7.54 8.89
N ILE A 226 6.09 6.80 10.01
CA ILE A 226 6.34 7.38 11.33
C ILE A 226 7.74 7.98 11.45
N GLY A 227 8.76 7.25 10.98
CA GLY A 227 10.15 7.67 11.07
C GLY A 227 10.47 8.89 10.20
N SER A 228 9.81 9.03 9.05
CA SER A 228 9.95 10.19 8.17
C SER A 228 9.16 11.41 8.63
N ASN A 229 8.08 11.21 9.40
CA ASN A 229 7.26 12.29 9.93
C ASN A 229 7.79 12.78 11.30
N THR A 230 8.97 13.40 11.29
CA THR A 230 9.68 13.88 12.50
C THR A 230 8.90 14.90 13.33
N ASN A 231 7.91 15.57 12.73
CA ASN A 231 7.06 16.54 13.41
C ASN A 231 5.91 15.90 14.21
N PHE A 232 5.52 14.65 13.91
CA PHE A 232 4.37 13.97 14.53
C PHE A 232 4.60 12.47 14.90
N PRO A 233 5.78 12.07 15.43
CA PRO A 233 6.16 10.64 15.51
C PRO A 233 5.36 9.84 16.57
N SER A 234 4.68 10.48 17.52
CA SER A 234 4.09 9.81 18.69
C SER A 234 2.56 9.91 18.83
N GLN A 235 1.87 10.52 17.87
CA GLN A 235 0.42 10.69 17.94
C GLN A 235 -0.33 9.46 17.40
N GLU A 236 -0.18 8.32 18.09
CA GLU A 236 -0.85 7.08 17.70
C GLU A 236 -2.15 6.84 18.48
N CYS A 237 -3.12 6.18 17.84
CA CYS A 237 -4.33 5.70 18.49
C CYS A 237 -4.81 4.39 17.88
N ILE A 238 -5.83 3.80 18.51
CA ILE A 238 -6.58 2.67 17.96
C ILE A 238 -7.84 3.19 17.28
N GLY A 239 -8.11 2.66 16.09
CA GLY A 239 -9.38 2.83 15.40
C GLY A 239 -9.98 1.49 15.02
N TRP A 240 -11.31 1.45 14.98
CA TRP A 240 -12.08 0.29 14.54
C TRP A 240 -12.63 0.52 13.14
N HIS A 241 -12.56 -0.50 12.30
CA HIS A 241 -13.06 -0.44 10.93
C HIS A 241 -13.98 -1.62 10.63
N GLY A 242 -15.21 -1.30 10.22
CA GLY A 242 -16.17 -2.28 9.72
C GLY A 242 -16.25 -2.24 8.20
N THR A 243 -16.34 -3.41 7.57
CA THR A 243 -16.46 -3.52 6.11
C THR A 243 -17.21 -4.78 5.73
N SER A 244 -17.70 -4.85 4.49
CA SER A 244 -18.28 -6.08 3.95
C SER A 244 -17.22 -7.17 3.84
N ALA A 245 -17.48 -8.32 4.44
CA ALA A 245 -16.57 -9.45 4.45
C ALA A 245 -17.22 -10.67 3.78
N ARG A 246 -16.44 -11.43 3.01
CA ARG A 246 -16.83 -12.78 2.56
C ARG A 246 -16.29 -13.89 3.46
N CYS A 247 -15.44 -13.57 4.41
CA CYS A 247 -14.96 -14.49 5.43
C CYS A 247 -14.79 -13.74 6.75
N TYR A 248 -14.83 -14.47 7.87
CA TYR A 248 -14.62 -13.88 9.19
C TYR A 248 -13.15 -13.83 9.60
N GLN A 249 -12.33 -14.75 9.08
CA GLN A 249 -10.96 -14.99 9.56
C GLN A 249 -9.88 -14.19 8.80
N GLY A 250 -10.20 -13.64 7.62
CA GLY A 250 -9.26 -12.87 6.80
C GLY A 250 -8.27 -13.73 6.01
N ASP A 251 -8.57 -15.02 5.84
CA ASP A 251 -7.68 -16.03 5.26
C ASP A 251 -8.21 -16.65 3.95
N CYS A 252 -9.43 -16.32 3.52
CA CYS A 252 -9.96 -16.85 2.26
C CYS A 252 -9.21 -16.33 1.01
N MET A 253 -8.38 -15.28 1.17
CA MET A 253 -7.57 -14.62 0.14
C MET A 253 -8.31 -14.20 -1.15
N SER A 254 -9.64 -14.19 -1.11
CA SER A 254 -10.48 -13.78 -2.23
C SER A 254 -10.31 -12.29 -2.53
N ARG A 255 -10.21 -11.96 -3.83
CA ARG A 255 -10.22 -10.57 -4.31
C ARG A 255 -11.53 -9.83 -4.00
N LEU A 256 -12.60 -10.59 -3.77
CA LEU A 256 -13.94 -10.06 -3.50
C LEU A 256 -14.22 -9.94 -1.98
N CYS A 257 -13.25 -10.26 -1.12
CA CYS A 257 -13.37 -10.10 0.32
C CYS A 257 -12.57 -8.86 0.76
N ASN A 258 -13.25 -7.80 1.18
CA ASN A 258 -12.56 -6.55 1.58
C ASN A 258 -11.66 -6.78 2.79
N VAL A 259 -12.05 -7.60 3.76
CA VAL A 259 -11.19 -7.95 4.91
C VAL A 259 -9.90 -8.60 4.42
N CYS A 260 -9.95 -9.56 3.49
CA CYS A 260 -8.74 -10.18 2.94
C CYS A 260 -7.91 -9.20 2.10
N GLN A 261 -8.55 -8.28 1.37
CA GLN A 261 -7.81 -7.24 0.65
C GLN A 261 -7.08 -6.30 1.61
N ILE A 262 -7.67 -5.96 2.76
CA ILE A 262 -7.02 -5.17 3.81
C ILE A 262 -5.87 -5.97 4.45
N VAL A 263 -6.06 -7.26 4.75
CA VAL A 263 -4.98 -8.15 5.24
C VAL A 263 -3.81 -8.17 4.26
N LYS A 264 -4.10 -8.30 2.96
CA LYS A 264 -3.09 -8.44 1.91
C LYS A 264 -2.36 -7.13 1.60
N ASN A 265 -3.10 -6.04 1.43
CA ASN A 265 -2.60 -4.81 0.84
C ASN A 265 -2.53 -3.63 1.84
N GLY A 266 -2.99 -3.82 3.08
CA GLY A 266 -3.27 -2.71 3.99
C GLY A 266 -4.55 -1.96 3.60
N PHE A 267 -4.84 -0.86 4.30
CA PHE A 267 -5.94 0.02 3.93
C PHE A 267 -5.58 0.83 2.68
N GLN A 268 -6.58 1.08 1.83
CA GLN A 268 -6.45 1.85 0.59
C GLN A 268 -7.64 2.78 0.50
N LYS A 269 -7.44 4.10 0.63
CA LYS A 269 -8.52 5.11 0.52
C LYS A 269 -9.19 5.09 -0.86
N GLU A 270 -8.48 4.61 -1.88
CA GLU A 270 -8.95 4.46 -3.25
C GLU A 270 -10.08 3.41 -3.34
N CYS A 271 -10.20 2.55 -2.33
CA CYS A 271 -11.29 1.60 -2.18
C CYS A 271 -12.52 2.19 -1.45
N ALA A 272 -12.51 3.49 -1.13
CA ALA A 272 -13.66 4.16 -0.53
C ALA A 272 -14.88 4.09 -1.46
N ARG A 273 -16.07 3.91 -0.88
CA ARG A 273 -17.32 3.84 -1.64
C ARG A 273 -17.68 5.24 -2.15
N THR A 274 -17.58 5.46 -3.45
CA THR A 274 -17.80 6.78 -4.07
C THR A 274 -19.24 7.26 -4.06
N ASN A 275 -20.20 6.35 -3.82
CA ASN A 275 -21.63 6.61 -3.86
C ASN A 275 -22.25 6.82 -2.45
N THR A 276 -21.45 7.16 -1.44
CA THR A 276 -21.95 7.43 -0.08
C THR A 276 -21.92 8.91 0.24
N THR A 277 -22.86 9.37 1.08
CA THR A 277 -22.84 10.75 1.60
C THR A 277 -21.52 11.09 2.26
N SER A 278 -20.92 10.14 2.99
CA SER A 278 -19.61 10.32 3.62
C SER A 278 -18.52 10.67 2.61
N TYR A 279 -18.51 10.02 1.45
CA TYR A 279 -17.56 10.31 0.37
C TYR A 279 -17.80 11.69 -0.24
N HIS A 280 -19.05 12.09 -0.41
CA HIS A 280 -19.35 13.43 -0.89
C HIS A 280 -18.96 14.53 0.10
N CYS A 281 -19.05 14.26 1.41
CA CYS A 281 -18.66 15.20 2.47
C CYS A 281 -17.13 15.27 2.66
N TRP A 282 -16.44 14.13 2.54
CA TRP A 282 -15.05 13.99 3.02
C TRP A 282 -14.10 13.36 1.99
N ASP A 283 -14.51 13.19 0.75
CA ASP A 283 -13.72 12.56 -0.32
C ASP A 283 -13.27 11.11 -0.01
N ALA A 284 -12.34 10.59 -0.81
CA ALA A 284 -11.71 9.29 -0.64
C ALA A 284 -10.86 9.24 0.64
N ALA A 285 -11.42 8.67 1.70
CA ALA A 285 -10.73 8.39 2.97
C ALA A 285 -11.04 6.98 3.49
N THR A 286 -10.17 6.46 4.35
CA THR A 286 -10.50 5.29 5.18
C THR A 286 -11.07 5.76 6.51
N TYR A 287 -12.25 5.28 6.88
CA TYR A 287 -12.98 5.71 8.07
C TYR A 287 -12.78 4.73 9.22
N PHE A 288 -12.46 5.26 10.39
CA PHE A 288 -12.33 4.53 11.63
C PHE A 288 -13.20 5.15 12.71
N ALA A 289 -13.86 4.34 13.52
CA ALA A 289 -14.54 4.79 14.73
C ALA A 289 -13.64 4.53 15.94
N LYS A 290 -13.69 5.41 16.95
CA LYS A 290 -13.04 5.11 18.25
C LYS A 290 -13.75 3.98 19.00
N GLN A 291 -15.05 3.84 18.82
CA GLN A 291 -15.88 2.82 19.46
C GLN A 291 -16.18 1.67 18.49
N SER A 292 -15.92 0.45 18.92
CA SER A 292 -16.04 -0.76 18.09
C SER A 292 -17.49 -1.08 17.71
N PHE A 293 -18.48 -0.71 18.53
CA PHE A 293 -19.91 -0.99 18.25
C PHE A 293 -20.38 -0.32 16.96
N VAL A 294 -19.81 0.83 16.60
CA VAL A 294 -20.18 1.61 15.42
C VAL A 294 -19.89 0.82 14.15
N CYS A 295 -18.76 0.12 14.13
CA CYS A 295 -18.33 -0.72 13.01
C CYS A 295 -19.30 -1.88 12.75
N HIS A 296 -20.08 -2.30 13.74
CA HIS A 296 -21.12 -3.31 13.56
C HIS A 296 -22.09 -2.96 12.44
N THR A 297 -22.43 -1.67 12.28
CA THR A 297 -23.37 -1.20 11.25
C THR A 297 -22.79 -1.27 9.83
N TYR A 298 -21.46 -1.28 9.70
CA TYR A 298 -20.74 -1.35 8.42
C TYR A 298 -20.30 -2.77 8.06
N ASN A 299 -20.35 -3.68 9.02
CA ASN A 299 -20.16 -5.10 8.80
C ASN A 299 -21.41 -5.62 8.09
N GLY A 300 -21.46 -5.48 6.76
CA GLY A 300 -22.50 -6.10 5.95
C GLY A 300 -22.63 -7.57 6.32
N ARG A 301 -23.85 -8.14 6.26
CA ARG A 301 -24.04 -9.59 6.40
C ARG A 301 -22.95 -10.27 5.60
N SER A 302 -22.21 -11.21 6.19
CA SER A 302 -21.28 -11.97 5.34
C SER A 302 -22.12 -12.54 4.22
N GLN A 303 -21.69 -12.35 2.97
CA GLN A 303 -22.44 -12.79 1.79
C GLN A 303 -22.60 -14.32 1.74
N LEU A 304 -22.14 -15.05 2.77
CA LEU A 304 -22.17 -16.49 2.86
C LEU A 304 -23.38 -17.06 3.61
N ASP A 305 -24.31 -16.27 4.14
CA ASP A 305 -25.62 -16.71 4.69
C ASP A 305 -25.60 -17.85 5.76
N LYS A 306 -24.43 -18.35 6.18
CA LYS A 306 -24.33 -19.53 7.07
C LYS A 306 -24.65 -19.22 8.52
N ASP A 307 -24.43 -17.98 8.96
CA ASP A 307 -24.79 -17.52 10.30
C ASP A 307 -24.98 -15.99 10.29
N PRO A 308 -26.22 -15.48 10.43
CA PRO A 308 -26.49 -14.05 10.44
C PRO A 308 -25.98 -13.34 11.71
N THR A 309 -25.58 -14.11 12.74
CA THR A 309 -25.17 -13.57 14.04
C THR A 309 -23.66 -13.32 14.13
N THR A 310 -22.84 -14.04 13.36
CA THR A 310 -21.39 -13.88 13.37
C THR A 310 -20.95 -12.75 12.44
N ARG A 311 -20.05 -11.89 12.93
CA ARG A 311 -19.47 -10.75 12.24
C ARG A 311 -17.98 -10.65 12.53
N CYS A 312 -17.28 -9.80 11.78
CA CYS A 312 -15.91 -9.43 12.09
C CYS A 312 -15.68 -7.93 11.94
N THR A 313 -14.79 -7.37 12.74
CA THR A 313 -14.31 -5.98 12.61
C THR A 313 -12.79 -5.98 12.63
N ILE A 314 -12.17 -4.92 12.11
CA ILE A 314 -10.72 -4.76 12.09
C ILE A 314 -10.32 -3.71 13.13
N MET A 315 -9.39 -4.09 14.01
CA MET A 315 -8.68 -3.16 14.87
C MET A 315 -7.43 -2.67 14.13
N ALA A 316 -7.25 -1.36 14.02
CA ALA A 316 -6.13 -0.75 13.35
C ALA A 316 -5.37 0.19 14.30
N LYS A 317 -4.06 0.30 14.08
CA LYS A 317 -3.22 1.32 14.69
C LYS A 317 -3.08 2.47 13.70
N ILE A 318 -3.39 3.68 14.13
CA ILE A 318 -3.41 4.87 13.30
C ILE A 318 -2.42 5.86 13.90
N ASN A 319 -1.54 6.42 13.07
CA ASN A 319 -0.77 7.61 13.40
C ASN A 319 -1.53 8.80 12.83
N TYR A 320 -1.77 9.81 13.66
CA TYR A 320 -2.51 11.00 13.26
C TYR A 320 -1.75 11.82 12.19
N GLY A 321 -0.41 11.88 12.24
CA GLY A 321 0.38 12.67 11.31
C GLY A 321 -0.06 14.13 11.29
N TYR A 322 -0.03 14.76 10.11
CA TYR A 322 -0.62 16.09 9.95
C TYR A 322 -2.15 16.00 10.03
N THR A 323 -2.69 16.42 11.18
CA THR A 323 -4.09 16.24 11.55
C THR A 323 -4.80 17.56 11.75
N VAL A 324 -6.05 17.61 11.32
CA VAL A 324 -6.97 18.68 11.70
C VAL A 324 -8.08 18.10 12.57
N ASP A 325 -8.30 18.72 13.73
CA ASP A 325 -9.52 18.55 14.50
C ASP A 325 -10.60 19.36 13.81
N GLN A 326 -11.58 18.68 13.22
CA GLN A 326 -12.66 19.34 12.52
C GLN A 326 -13.95 19.22 13.32
N THR A 327 -14.31 20.31 13.98
CA THR A 327 -15.70 20.56 14.37
C THR A 327 -16.41 21.07 13.12
N VAL A 328 -17.54 20.46 12.73
CA VAL A 328 -18.20 20.62 11.41
C VAL A 328 -18.72 22.05 11.15
N ILE A 329 -18.61 22.98 12.10
CA ILE A 329 -19.27 24.30 12.10
C ILE A 329 -18.91 25.17 10.87
N THR A 330 -17.76 25.00 10.22
CA THR A 330 -17.41 25.84 9.06
C THR A 330 -17.73 25.23 7.67
N ALA A 331 -18.40 24.07 7.56
CA ALA A 331 -18.77 23.48 6.25
C ALA A 331 -20.22 23.79 5.80
N MET A 332 -21.10 24.21 6.71
CA MET A 332 -22.50 24.50 6.41
C MET A 332 -22.84 25.99 6.17
N GLN A 333 -21.86 26.90 6.25
CA GLN A 333 -22.18 28.33 6.39
C GLN A 333 -22.72 29.06 5.15
N ASN A 334 -22.92 28.41 3.99
CA ASN A 334 -23.52 29.07 2.82
C ASN A 334 -24.58 28.19 2.11
N GLY A 335 -25.79 28.12 2.66
CA GLY A 335 -26.99 27.75 1.91
C GLY A 335 -27.25 26.25 1.69
N GLY A 336 -26.80 25.37 2.61
CA GLY A 336 -27.19 23.94 2.61
C GLY A 336 -26.51 23.07 1.55
N LYS A 337 -25.56 23.62 0.77
CA LYS A 337 -24.73 22.84 -0.15
C LYS A 337 -23.42 22.46 0.55
N TRP A 338 -23.09 21.18 0.54
CA TRP A 338 -21.80 20.67 1.00
C TRP A 338 -20.69 21.24 0.13
N GLN A 339 -19.86 22.12 0.69
CA GLN A 339 -18.63 22.52 0.04
C GLN A 339 -17.59 21.43 0.29
N LYS A 340 -17.16 20.77 -0.79
CA LYS A 340 -16.04 19.84 -0.75
C LYS A 340 -14.82 20.60 -0.26
N ARG A 341 -14.28 20.22 0.90
CA ARG A 341 -12.99 20.75 1.35
C ARG A 341 -11.88 19.92 0.72
N GLU A 342 -10.85 20.62 0.26
CA GLU A 342 -9.61 19.95 -0.11
C GLU A 342 -8.90 19.52 1.17
N HIS A 343 -8.72 18.21 1.33
CA HIS A 343 -7.92 17.61 2.38
C HIS A 343 -6.52 17.24 1.86
N ALA A 344 -6.07 17.91 0.79
CA ALA A 344 -4.77 17.69 0.18
C ALA A 344 -3.66 18.01 1.21
N GLY A 345 -2.73 17.06 1.38
CA GLY A 345 -1.63 17.19 2.32
C GLY A 345 -1.96 16.80 3.77
N LEU A 346 -3.22 16.52 4.12
CA LEU A 346 -3.56 15.96 5.44
C LEU A 346 -3.27 14.45 5.47
N ASP A 347 -2.76 13.97 6.60
CA ASP A 347 -2.65 12.53 6.86
C ASP A 347 -3.96 12.00 7.44
N THR A 348 -4.53 12.73 8.41
CA THR A 348 -5.79 12.37 9.05
C THR A 348 -6.68 13.58 9.38
N VAL A 349 -7.97 13.31 9.60
CA VAL A 349 -8.94 14.26 10.15
C VAL A 349 -9.68 13.60 11.30
N LYS A 350 -9.78 14.31 12.43
CA LYS A 350 -10.58 13.88 13.59
C LYS A 350 -11.94 14.57 13.54
N LEU A 351 -13.00 13.78 13.62
CA LEU A 351 -14.38 14.28 13.72
C LEU A 351 -14.87 13.99 15.14
N SER A 352 -15.18 15.05 15.90
CA SER A 352 -15.76 14.95 17.25
C SER A 352 -17.27 14.70 17.20
N ARG A 353 -17.78 14.02 18.23
CA ARG A 353 -19.19 13.65 18.46
C ARG A 353 -20.19 14.81 18.51
N ASP A 354 -19.77 16.07 18.54
CA ASP A 354 -20.65 17.23 18.75
C ASP A 354 -21.60 17.55 17.56
N TYR A 355 -21.92 16.60 16.67
CA TYR A 355 -22.67 16.90 15.44
C TYR A 355 -23.61 15.83 14.86
N TYR A 356 -24.64 16.35 14.18
CA TYR A 356 -25.77 15.80 13.41
C TYR A 356 -25.49 14.61 12.45
N VAL A 357 -24.22 14.24 12.20
CA VAL A 357 -23.82 13.25 11.17
C VAL A 357 -22.94 12.12 11.74
N ALA A 358 -22.35 12.29 12.93
CA ALA A 358 -21.43 11.34 13.52
C ALA A 358 -21.82 11.04 14.98
N PRO A 359 -22.45 9.87 15.28
CA PRO A 359 -22.84 9.52 16.66
C PRO A 359 -21.66 9.35 17.63
N VAL A 360 -20.44 9.31 17.09
CA VAL A 360 -19.20 8.97 17.76
C VAL A 360 -18.04 9.71 17.13
N ASP A 361 -16.90 9.67 17.79
CA ASP A 361 -15.66 10.15 17.22
C ASP A 361 -15.20 9.27 16.06
N TYR A 362 -14.96 9.89 14.91
CA TYR A 362 -14.35 9.25 13.75
C TYR A 362 -12.94 9.80 13.49
N ILE A 363 -12.13 8.95 12.87
CA ILE A 363 -10.82 9.28 12.35
C ILE A 363 -10.85 8.92 10.87
N LEU A 364 -10.66 9.92 10.02
CA LEU A 364 -10.56 9.76 8.58
C LEU A 364 -9.09 9.77 8.20
N VAL A 365 -8.64 8.75 7.48
CA VAL A 365 -7.25 8.60 7.08
C VAL A 365 -7.14 8.79 5.57
N TYR A 366 -6.37 9.80 5.15
CA TYR A 366 -6.10 10.17 3.76
C TYR A 366 -4.73 9.72 3.28
N ASN A 367 -3.86 9.29 4.20
CA ASN A 367 -2.58 8.66 3.87
C ASN A 367 -2.62 7.18 4.26
N ASN A 368 -2.58 6.29 3.26
CA ASN A 368 -2.66 4.84 3.47
C ASN A 368 -1.53 4.30 4.37
N PHE A 369 -0.41 5.02 4.48
CA PHE A 369 0.73 4.64 5.34
C PHE A 369 0.59 5.13 6.78
N ALA A 370 -0.36 6.01 7.07
CA ALA A 370 -0.67 6.48 8.42
C ALA A 370 -1.50 5.45 9.22
N VAL A 371 -1.81 4.29 8.65
CA VAL A 371 -2.59 3.24 9.32
C VAL A 371 -2.09 1.84 9.01
N VAL A 372 -2.09 0.97 10.02
CA VAL A 372 -1.78 -0.45 9.87
C VAL A 372 -2.88 -1.31 10.50
N PRO A 373 -3.45 -2.28 9.76
CA PRO A 373 -4.41 -3.23 10.33
C PRO A 373 -3.68 -4.21 11.25
N MET A 374 -4.18 -4.38 12.48
CA MET A 374 -3.51 -5.16 13.52
C MET A 374 -4.21 -6.48 13.81
N TYR A 375 -5.54 -6.46 13.96
CA TYR A 375 -6.31 -7.64 14.35
C TYR A 375 -7.67 -7.67 13.65
N ILE A 376 -8.15 -8.87 13.41
CA ILE A 376 -9.54 -9.15 13.05
C ILE A 376 -10.22 -9.74 14.28
N VAL A 377 -11.25 -9.06 14.78
CA VAL A 377 -12.07 -9.56 15.89
C VAL A 377 -13.32 -10.18 15.31
N VAL A 378 -13.48 -11.49 15.50
CA VAL A 378 -14.67 -12.25 15.13
C VAL A 378 -15.57 -12.36 16.35
N TYR A 379 -16.82 -11.98 16.21
CA TYR A 379 -17.77 -11.94 17.31
C TYR A 379 -19.17 -12.28 16.84
N SER A 380 -19.99 -12.79 17.75
CA SER A 380 -21.43 -12.94 17.55
C SER A 380 -22.22 -12.10 18.53
N PHE A 381 -23.50 -11.91 18.23
CA PHE A 381 -24.46 -11.25 19.11
C PHE A 381 -25.66 -12.17 19.34
N GLY A 382 -26.23 -12.14 20.54
CA GLY A 382 -27.44 -12.90 20.86
C GLY A 382 -28.60 -12.50 19.94
N SER A 383 -29.23 -13.48 19.29
CA SER A 383 -30.28 -13.29 18.27
C SER A 383 -31.54 -12.58 18.77
N GLU A 384 -31.76 -12.55 20.08
CA GLU A 384 -33.00 -12.02 20.68
C GLU A 384 -32.96 -10.52 21.00
N HIS A 385 -31.77 -9.92 21.12
CA HIS A 385 -31.64 -8.57 21.70
C HIS A 385 -31.23 -7.46 20.72
N LEU A 386 -30.72 -7.80 19.53
CA LEU A 386 -30.44 -6.81 18.47
C LEU A 386 -31.24 -7.15 17.21
N LYS A 387 -32.54 -6.82 17.23
CA LYS A 387 -33.34 -6.71 16.00
C LYS A 387 -32.96 -5.42 15.26
N ILE A 388 -31.75 -5.38 14.68
CA ILE A 388 -31.45 -4.40 13.62
C ILE A 388 -32.28 -4.85 12.40
N ARG A 389 -33.56 -4.48 12.36
CA ARG A 389 -34.52 -4.83 11.30
C ARG A 389 -34.10 -4.16 9.99
N SER A 390 -33.21 -4.82 9.26
CA SER A 390 -32.89 -4.48 7.87
C SER A 390 -34.03 -4.94 6.95
N ARG A 391 -35.04 -4.09 6.79
CA ARG A 391 -35.63 -3.82 5.47
C ARG A 391 -35.74 -2.31 5.24
N LEU A 392 -35.90 -1.51 6.29
CA LEU A 392 -35.79 -0.04 6.29
C LEU A 392 -35.21 0.57 7.58
N GLY A 393 -34.99 -0.23 8.64
CA GLY A 393 -34.49 0.27 9.93
C GLY A 393 -32.98 0.40 9.96
N LYS A 394 -32.49 1.65 9.95
CA LYS A 394 -31.10 2.01 10.24
C LYS A 394 -30.95 2.36 11.72
N TYR A 395 -29.76 2.11 12.28
CA TYR A 395 -29.38 2.70 13.56
C TYR A 395 -29.44 4.22 13.41
N CYS A 396 -30.37 4.86 14.09
CA CYS A 396 -30.49 6.29 14.09
C CYS A 396 -29.56 6.84 15.18
N SER A 397 -28.46 7.42 14.73
CA SER A 397 -27.47 8.08 15.59
C SER A 397 -28.05 9.19 16.48
N PHE A 398 -29.25 9.66 16.19
CA PHE A 398 -29.90 10.78 16.89
C PHE A 398 -30.39 10.45 18.29
N HIS A 399 -31.06 9.31 18.47
CA HIS A 399 -31.79 9.06 19.72
C HIS A 399 -30.95 8.31 20.75
N ASN A 400 -29.72 7.93 20.40
CA ASN A 400 -28.88 7.09 21.24
C ASN A 400 -29.61 5.80 21.68
N ASP A 401 -30.64 5.41 20.90
CA ASP A 401 -31.63 4.40 21.24
C ASP A 401 -32.15 3.71 19.97
N TYR A 402 -32.51 2.43 20.09
CA TYR A 402 -32.97 1.61 18.98
C TYR A 402 -34.49 1.80 18.78
N HIS A 403 -34.88 2.61 17.78
CA HIS A 403 -36.29 2.75 17.40
C HIS A 403 -36.52 2.41 15.92
N THR A 404 -37.75 2.01 15.62
CA THR A 404 -38.28 1.87 14.26
C THR A 404 -38.56 3.26 13.74
N CYS A 405 -37.79 3.73 12.76
CA CYS A 405 -38.08 4.96 12.04
C CYS A 405 -38.83 4.54 10.76
N GLU A 406 -40.12 4.93 10.68
CA GLU A 406 -41.05 4.47 9.63
C GLU A 406 -40.80 5.12 8.26
N GLY A 407 -40.00 6.20 8.20
CA GLY A 407 -39.48 6.76 6.96
C GLY A 407 -38.01 6.36 6.76
N CYS A 408 -37.59 6.06 5.53
CA CYS A 408 -36.20 5.72 5.19
C CYS A 408 -35.19 6.65 5.88
N CYS A 409 -34.50 6.20 6.93
CA CYS A 409 -33.55 7.02 7.68
C CYS A 409 -32.17 7.01 6.98
N ASP A 410 -32.15 7.23 5.67
CA ASP A 410 -30.96 7.52 4.87
C ASP A 410 -30.84 9.03 4.74
N GLY A 411 -30.56 9.71 5.86
CA GLY A 411 -30.27 11.15 5.83
C GLY A 411 -31.33 11.99 5.10
N HIS A 412 -32.60 11.87 5.50
CA HIS A 412 -33.60 12.85 5.06
C HIS A 412 -33.32 14.20 5.75
N PHE A 413 -32.87 15.16 4.95
CA PHE A 413 -32.49 16.53 5.32
C PHE A 413 -33.65 17.54 5.21
N THR A 414 -34.92 17.12 5.36
CA THR A 414 -36.05 18.05 5.12
C THR A 414 -37.06 18.21 6.26
N GLN A 415 -36.94 17.51 7.39
CA GLN A 415 -37.62 17.94 8.63
C GLN A 415 -37.02 17.21 9.85
N PRO A 416 -36.90 17.86 11.02
CA PRO A 416 -36.48 17.17 12.24
C PRO A 416 -37.53 16.11 12.58
N CYS A 417 -37.11 14.90 12.89
CA CYS A 417 -37.93 13.96 13.65
C CYS A 417 -38.16 14.57 15.04
N LEU A 418 -39.16 15.44 15.16
CA LEU A 418 -39.73 15.78 16.44
C LEU A 418 -40.46 14.50 16.88
N GLY A 419 -39.91 13.83 17.89
CA GLY A 419 -40.61 12.75 18.55
C GLY A 419 -41.98 13.24 19.01
N ASP A 420 -43.00 12.42 18.80
CA ASP A 420 -44.32 12.67 19.34
C ASP A 420 -44.22 12.87 20.86
N ALA A 421 -44.83 13.95 21.35
CA ALA A 421 -45.09 14.17 22.76
C ALA A 421 -46.24 13.26 23.24
#